data_AF-A0A930AQG7-F1
#
_entry.id   AF-A0A930AQG7-F1
#
_cell.length_a   1.000
_cell.length_b   1.000
_cell.length_c   1.000
_cell.angle_alpha   90.00
_cell.angle_beta   90.00
_cell.angle_gamma   90.00
#
_symmetry.space_group_name_H-M   'P 1'
#
loop_
_entity.id
_entity.type
_entity.pdbx_description
1 polymer ?
#
loop_
_entity_poly.entity_id
_entity_poly.type
_entity_poly.pdbx_seq_one_letter_code
_entity_poly.pdbx_strand_id
1 'polypeptide(L)'
;MLVPFVGCKKKVTDTMTNGEWLTELTAQAGITYYQQEEPYFLNITSNSPYFTVVQSSVEWEVLNPSKAFNPSATLTREMVAYTLMNLISRTHEGSSDTIKDLQDCSYPDQVKAAVASGLMSLDGRQRFRPKDQISKEEAFGYLAQVIDIVNNRKFTDTQTTVQLKDDVQFADDEPKQFDEEGLTALFASDSFIRNGMYIAYDDAYYRVVNCEYTNQGILTTLEQVNMEDVIEQFDIQGGTDLEFNHAKIVDGNGNLVQEGTEQSHSLSLMSTSLINHTFEINGFRIELKGTTSSLHAEVSKQLQVGGLLYANAALDNLHIQYKWDKDEDRIQYGYLKADFTTSENIGLRNGMYKELYGDFSKLNPKDFISTVQNIFQTKQE
;
A
#
# COMPACT_ATOMS: atom_id res chain seq x y z
N MET A 1 -25.97 35.98 -39.58
CA MET A 1 -24.86 35.61 -40.49
C MET A 1 -24.14 34.44 -39.84
N LEU A 2 -24.44 33.22 -40.28
CA LEU A 2 -23.89 31.97 -39.76
C LEU A 2 -22.54 31.70 -40.44
N VAL A 3 -21.47 31.58 -39.66
CA VAL A 3 -20.17 31.11 -40.15
C VAL A 3 -20.13 29.60 -39.93
N PRO A 4 -19.97 28.76 -40.98
CA PRO A 4 -19.86 27.33 -40.82
C PRO A 4 -18.44 27.00 -40.33
N PHE A 5 -18.32 26.37 -39.16
CA PHE A 5 -17.09 25.70 -38.77
C PHE A 5 -16.95 24.42 -39.61
N VAL A 6 -16.26 24.55 -40.75
CA VAL A 6 -15.78 23.39 -41.52
C VAL A 6 -14.60 22.81 -40.75
N GLY A 7 -14.78 21.58 -40.26
CA GLY A 7 -13.76 20.83 -39.55
C GLY A 7 -12.55 20.53 -40.43
N CYS A 8 -11.41 21.14 -40.08
CA CYS A 8 -10.10 20.60 -40.40
C CYS A 8 -9.74 19.62 -39.28
N LYS A 9 -9.84 18.31 -39.54
CA LYS A 9 -9.12 17.32 -38.72
C LYS A 9 -7.64 17.68 -38.80
N LYS A 10 -7.04 18.09 -37.67
CA LYS A 10 -5.57 18.14 -37.55
C LYS A 10 -5.05 16.77 -37.99
N LYS A 11 -4.14 16.77 -38.97
CA LYS A 11 -3.40 15.59 -39.35
C LYS A 11 -2.70 15.11 -38.07
N VAL A 12 -2.91 13.86 -37.67
CA VAL A 12 -2.24 13.29 -36.49
C VAL A 12 -0.76 13.15 -36.86
N THR A 13 0.05 14.15 -36.52
CA THR A 13 1.47 14.20 -36.90
C THR A 13 2.40 13.71 -35.81
N ASP A 14 1.91 13.60 -34.57
CA ASP A 14 2.67 13.10 -33.42
C ASP A 14 2.00 11.84 -32.87
N THR A 15 2.57 10.70 -33.24
CA THR A 15 1.99 9.36 -33.07
C THR A 15 3.06 8.44 -32.53
N MET A 16 2.66 7.39 -31.81
CA MET A 16 3.60 6.44 -31.24
C MET A 16 3.29 5.01 -31.69
N THR A 17 4.24 4.13 -31.44
CA THR A 17 4.11 2.69 -31.60
C THR A 17 3.53 2.04 -30.33
N ASN A 18 3.07 0.80 -30.44
CA ASN A 18 2.59 0.03 -29.29
C ASN A 18 3.69 -0.19 -28.24
N GLY A 19 4.94 -0.33 -28.66
CA GLY A 19 6.08 -0.48 -27.75
C GLY A 19 6.35 0.78 -26.95
N GLU A 20 6.38 1.95 -27.60
CA GLU A 20 6.54 3.24 -26.92
C GLU A 20 5.38 3.52 -25.96
N TRP A 21 4.15 3.21 -26.38
CA TRP A 21 2.96 3.31 -25.53
C TRP A 21 3.09 2.46 -24.26
N LEU A 22 3.47 1.19 -24.42
CA LEU A 22 3.58 0.26 -23.31
C LEU A 22 4.65 0.71 -22.32
N THR A 23 5.80 1.18 -22.82
CA THR A 23 6.86 1.76 -21.99
C THR A 23 6.36 2.92 -21.12
N GLU A 24 5.57 3.83 -21.69
CA GLU A 24 5.04 4.98 -20.95
C GLU A 24 3.95 4.58 -19.96
N LEU A 25 3.08 3.65 -20.36
CA LEU A 25 2.03 3.11 -19.50
C LEU A 25 2.65 2.40 -18.29
N THR A 26 3.61 1.49 -18.49
CA THR A 26 4.21 0.73 -17.41
C THR A 26 5.04 1.62 -16.49
N ALA A 27 5.77 2.60 -17.05
CA ALA A 27 6.52 3.58 -16.25
C ALA A 27 5.61 4.41 -15.33
N GLN A 28 4.49 4.92 -15.84
CA GLN A 28 3.55 5.73 -15.03
C GLN A 28 2.75 4.88 -14.04
N ALA A 29 2.48 3.61 -14.38
CA ALA A 29 1.79 2.66 -13.51
C ALA A 29 2.71 2.00 -12.46
N GLY A 30 4.03 2.22 -12.53
CA GLY A 30 5.00 1.57 -11.64
C GLY A 30 5.22 0.07 -11.92
N ILE A 31 4.85 -0.40 -13.11
CA ILE A 31 5.00 -1.80 -13.54
C ILE A 31 6.43 -1.99 -14.06
N THR A 32 7.35 -2.37 -13.17
CA THR A 32 8.80 -2.44 -13.50
C THR A 32 9.41 -3.82 -13.34
N TYR A 33 8.67 -4.79 -12.81
CA TYR A 33 9.19 -6.11 -12.46
C TYR A 33 8.49 -7.21 -13.26
N TYR A 34 9.26 -8.25 -13.57
CA TYR A 34 8.80 -9.51 -14.16
C TYR A 34 9.66 -10.65 -13.62
N GLN A 35 9.13 -11.86 -13.58
CA GLN A 35 9.80 -13.06 -13.07
C GLN A 35 10.25 -14.00 -14.20
N GLN A 36 9.44 -14.15 -15.25
CA GLN A 36 9.68 -15.10 -16.31
C GLN A 36 10.70 -14.56 -17.32
N GLU A 37 11.85 -15.21 -17.41
CA GLU A 37 12.88 -14.86 -18.42
C GLU A 37 12.55 -15.41 -19.82
N GLU A 38 11.70 -16.42 -19.92
CA GLU A 38 11.27 -16.97 -21.21
C GLU A 38 10.28 -16.02 -21.91
N PRO A 39 10.48 -15.70 -23.21
CA PRO A 39 9.57 -14.84 -23.97
C PRO A 39 8.12 -15.35 -24.02
N TYR A 40 7.16 -14.58 -23.51
CA TYR A 40 5.73 -14.87 -23.74
C TYR A 40 5.30 -14.74 -25.21
N PHE A 41 6.01 -13.90 -25.98
CA PHE A 41 5.76 -13.71 -27.40
C PHE A 41 7.00 -14.12 -28.22
N LEU A 42 6.84 -15.10 -29.10
CA LEU A 42 7.93 -15.63 -29.93
C LEU A 42 8.63 -14.55 -30.79
N ASN A 43 7.92 -13.50 -31.19
CA ASN A 43 8.45 -12.40 -31.99
C ASN A 43 9.18 -11.32 -31.16
N ILE A 44 9.27 -11.46 -29.84
CA ILE A 44 9.83 -10.46 -28.92
C ILE A 44 10.86 -11.17 -28.04
N THR A 45 12.08 -11.30 -28.55
CA THR A 45 13.17 -11.98 -27.83
C THR A 45 13.78 -11.07 -26.77
N SER A 46 14.62 -11.64 -25.90
CA SER A 46 15.37 -10.93 -24.84
C SER A 46 16.26 -9.79 -25.34
N ASN A 47 16.61 -9.78 -26.64
CA ASN A 47 17.39 -8.70 -27.26
C ASN A 47 16.52 -7.51 -27.73
N SER A 48 15.18 -7.61 -27.65
CA SER A 48 14.27 -6.53 -28.01
C SER A 48 14.38 -5.39 -26.99
N PRO A 49 14.40 -4.11 -27.42
CA PRO A 49 14.32 -2.98 -26.49
C PRO A 49 13.00 -2.94 -25.70
N TYR A 50 11.96 -3.65 -26.18
CA TYR A 50 10.66 -3.75 -25.53
C TYR A 50 10.48 -5.03 -24.71
N PHE A 51 11.52 -5.86 -24.56
CA PHE A 51 11.38 -7.16 -23.89
C PHE A 51 10.86 -7.01 -22.46
N THR A 52 11.52 -6.20 -21.64
CA THR A 52 11.16 -5.98 -20.22
C THR A 52 9.74 -5.45 -20.05
N VAL A 53 9.35 -4.45 -20.85
CA VAL A 53 8.02 -3.83 -20.73
C VAL A 53 6.92 -4.80 -21.20
N VAL A 54 7.20 -5.66 -22.18
CA VAL A 54 6.25 -6.68 -22.63
C VAL A 54 6.11 -7.81 -21.62
N GLN A 55 7.23 -8.30 -21.06
CA GLN A 55 7.22 -9.34 -20.02
C GLN A 55 6.38 -8.91 -18.82
N SER A 56 6.73 -7.75 -18.23
CA SER A 56 6.01 -7.18 -17.10
C SER A 56 4.54 -6.90 -17.43
N SER A 57 4.22 -6.42 -18.63
CA SER A 57 2.81 -6.20 -19.01
C SER A 57 2.00 -7.48 -19.15
N VAL A 58 2.62 -8.63 -19.49
CA VAL A 58 1.92 -9.92 -19.50
C VAL A 58 1.69 -10.42 -18.07
N GLU A 59 2.71 -10.36 -17.22
CA GLU A 59 2.61 -10.82 -15.83
C GLU A 59 1.64 -9.98 -14.99
N TRP A 60 1.51 -8.69 -15.31
CA TRP A 60 0.51 -7.78 -14.72
C TRP A 60 -0.83 -7.78 -15.47
N GLU A 61 -1.05 -8.74 -16.37
CA GLU A 61 -2.28 -8.94 -17.14
C GLU A 61 -2.74 -7.74 -18.01
N VAL A 62 -1.89 -6.73 -18.19
CA VAL A 62 -2.10 -5.62 -19.14
C VAL A 62 -2.15 -6.15 -20.58
N LEU A 63 -1.34 -7.17 -20.88
CA LEU A 63 -1.34 -7.92 -22.14
C LEU A 63 -1.70 -9.39 -21.91
N ASN A 64 -2.49 -9.96 -22.82
CA ASN A 64 -2.82 -11.38 -22.85
C ASN A 64 -1.94 -12.07 -23.91
N PRO A 65 -1.14 -13.08 -23.53
CA PRO A 65 -0.21 -13.75 -24.45
C PRO A 65 -0.91 -14.52 -25.57
N SER A 66 -2.20 -14.84 -25.43
CA SER A 66 -3.01 -15.47 -26.48
C SER A 66 -3.43 -14.50 -27.60
N LYS A 67 -3.16 -13.19 -27.44
CA LYS A 67 -3.44 -12.15 -28.45
C LYS A 67 -2.14 -11.67 -29.05
N ALA A 68 -2.01 -11.72 -30.38
CA ALA A 68 -0.80 -11.26 -31.05
C ALA A 68 -0.47 -9.80 -30.70
N PHE A 69 0.79 -9.54 -30.36
CA PHE A 69 1.29 -8.21 -30.05
C PHE A 69 2.49 -7.86 -30.93
N ASN A 70 2.45 -6.68 -31.54
CA ASN A 70 3.55 -6.15 -32.34
C ASN A 70 3.96 -4.78 -31.78
N PRO A 71 5.12 -4.67 -31.12
CA PRO A 71 5.57 -3.41 -30.52
C PRO A 71 5.88 -2.33 -31.56
N SER A 72 6.24 -2.70 -32.79
CA SER A 72 6.55 -1.75 -33.86
C SER A 72 5.31 -1.27 -34.63
N ALA A 73 4.14 -1.84 -34.37
CA ALA A 73 2.90 -1.39 -34.99
C ALA A 73 2.48 -0.03 -34.42
N THR A 74 1.85 0.78 -35.26
CA THR A 74 1.27 2.06 -34.87
C THR A 74 0.19 1.89 -33.81
N LEU A 75 0.19 2.77 -32.80
CA LEU A 75 -0.80 2.77 -31.73
C LEU A 75 -2.19 3.14 -32.27
N THR A 76 -3.17 2.29 -31.98
CA THR A 76 -4.57 2.45 -32.36
C THR A 76 -5.45 2.74 -31.15
N ARG A 77 -6.64 3.29 -31.39
CA ARG A 77 -7.63 3.56 -30.34
C ARG A 77 -8.02 2.30 -29.56
N GLU A 78 -8.18 1.16 -30.23
CA GLU A 78 -8.53 -0.10 -29.53
C GLU A 78 -7.39 -0.62 -28.65
N MET A 79 -6.12 -0.41 -29.04
CA MET A 79 -4.97 -0.84 -28.23
C MET A 79 -4.90 -0.03 -26.95
N VAL A 80 -5.15 1.28 -27.02
CA VAL A 80 -5.26 2.15 -25.83
C VAL A 80 -6.41 1.69 -24.92
N ALA A 81 -7.60 1.45 -25.47
CA ALA A 81 -8.73 0.93 -24.69
C ALA A 81 -8.37 -0.42 -24.03
N TYR A 82 -7.75 -1.31 -24.79
CA TYR A 82 -7.35 -2.64 -24.34
C TYR A 82 -6.41 -2.58 -23.13
N THR A 83 -5.27 -1.90 -23.26
CA THR A 83 -4.27 -1.86 -22.19
C THR A 83 -4.78 -1.08 -20.97
N LEU A 84 -5.51 0.03 -21.18
CA LEU A 84 -6.01 0.84 -20.07
C LEU A 84 -7.10 0.14 -19.27
N MET A 85 -8.00 -0.60 -19.94
CA MET A 85 -9.07 -1.33 -19.24
C MET A 85 -8.56 -2.55 -18.48
N ASN A 86 -7.56 -3.24 -19.02
CA ASN A 86 -6.88 -4.29 -18.28
C ASN A 86 -6.14 -3.72 -17.06
N LEU A 87 -5.45 -2.58 -17.20
CA LEU A 87 -4.72 -1.95 -16.08
C LEU A 87 -5.61 -1.63 -14.87
N ILE A 88 -6.88 -1.28 -15.09
CA ILE A 88 -7.80 -1.01 -13.98
C ILE A 88 -8.65 -2.23 -13.58
N SER A 89 -8.45 -3.37 -14.22
CA SER A 89 -9.19 -4.63 -14.01
C SER A 89 -10.70 -4.41 -14.01
N ARG A 90 -11.19 -3.43 -14.80
CA ARG A 90 -12.64 -3.18 -14.91
C ARG A 90 -13.24 -4.15 -15.90
N THR A 91 -13.65 -5.30 -15.40
CA THR A 91 -14.63 -6.16 -16.06
C THR A 91 -16.02 -5.68 -15.67
N HIS A 92 -16.62 -4.77 -16.46
CA HIS A 92 -18.03 -4.46 -16.26
C HIS A 92 -18.86 -4.43 -17.54
N GLU A 93 -20.06 -4.96 -17.36
CA GLU A 93 -21.14 -5.25 -18.28
C GLU A 93 -21.79 -3.97 -18.82
N GLY A 94 -21.11 -3.29 -19.75
CA GLY A 94 -21.74 -2.26 -20.57
C GLY A 94 -22.58 -2.91 -21.69
N SER A 95 -23.83 -2.49 -21.86
CA SER A 95 -24.66 -2.98 -22.97
C SER A 95 -24.02 -2.62 -24.31
N SER A 96 -23.87 -3.62 -25.19
CA SER A 96 -23.19 -3.52 -26.49
C SER A 96 -23.88 -2.64 -27.53
N ASP A 97 -25.14 -2.26 -27.27
CA ASP A 97 -26.10 -1.93 -28.33
C ASP A 97 -25.87 -0.56 -28.99
N THR A 98 -24.88 0.19 -28.50
CA THR A 98 -24.58 1.54 -28.98
C THR A 98 -23.37 1.62 -29.90
N ILE A 99 -22.50 0.60 -29.98
CA ILE A 99 -21.23 0.67 -30.73
C ILE A 99 -21.38 -0.04 -32.08
N LYS A 100 -21.47 0.71 -33.18
CA LYS A 100 -21.81 0.16 -34.51
C LYS A 100 -20.70 -0.62 -35.21
N ASP A 101 -19.44 -0.37 -34.86
CA ASP A 101 -18.25 -0.98 -35.47
C ASP A 101 -17.53 -1.95 -34.52
N LEU A 102 -18.26 -2.47 -33.52
CA LEU A 102 -17.71 -3.39 -32.53
C LEU A 102 -17.17 -4.69 -33.14
N GLN A 103 -17.78 -5.16 -34.22
CA GLN A 103 -17.35 -6.36 -34.97
C GLN A 103 -15.96 -6.22 -35.62
N ASP A 104 -15.48 -4.98 -35.79
CA ASP A 104 -14.16 -4.68 -36.35
C ASP A 104 -13.08 -4.60 -35.25
N CYS A 105 -13.46 -4.70 -33.97
CA CYS A 105 -12.56 -4.63 -32.82
C CYS A 105 -11.88 -5.98 -32.55
N SER A 106 -10.57 -5.93 -32.28
CA SER A 106 -9.83 -7.10 -31.78
C SER A 106 -10.04 -7.35 -30.28
N TYR A 107 -10.48 -6.31 -29.56
CA TYR A 107 -10.69 -6.27 -28.10
C TYR A 107 -12.08 -5.69 -27.76
N PRO A 108 -13.18 -6.38 -28.14
CA PRO A 108 -14.52 -5.80 -28.06
C PRO A 108 -14.94 -5.46 -26.61
N ASP A 109 -14.55 -6.26 -25.63
CA ASP A 109 -14.99 -6.06 -24.24
C ASP A 109 -14.30 -4.86 -23.58
N GLN A 110 -13.00 -4.69 -23.81
CA GLN A 110 -12.28 -3.50 -23.36
C GLN A 110 -12.78 -2.23 -24.05
N VAL A 111 -13.15 -2.30 -25.34
CA VAL A 111 -13.76 -1.16 -26.03
C VAL A 111 -15.11 -0.81 -25.41
N LYS A 112 -15.97 -1.79 -25.10
CA LYS A 112 -17.23 -1.55 -24.39
C LYS A 112 -16.99 -0.92 -23.03
N ALA A 113 -16.06 -1.45 -22.24
CA ALA A 113 -15.74 -0.94 -20.91
C ALA A 113 -15.20 0.51 -20.95
N ALA A 114 -14.34 0.81 -21.92
CA ALA A 114 -13.80 2.16 -22.10
C ALA A 114 -14.89 3.19 -22.48
N VAL A 115 -15.88 2.78 -23.28
CA VAL A 115 -17.01 3.64 -23.65
C VAL A 115 -18.02 3.76 -22.50
N ALA A 116 -18.38 2.66 -21.86
CA ALA A 116 -19.35 2.63 -20.76
C ALA A 116 -18.86 3.41 -19.53
N SER A 117 -17.55 3.41 -19.27
CA SER A 117 -16.94 4.20 -18.20
C SER A 117 -16.83 5.69 -18.53
N GLY A 118 -17.09 6.09 -19.77
CA GLY A 118 -16.90 7.46 -20.25
C GLY A 118 -15.44 7.83 -20.52
N LEU A 119 -14.49 6.90 -20.36
CA LEU A 119 -13.07 7.16 -20.63
C LEU A 119 -12.84 7.51 -22.11
N MET A 120 -13.47 6.79 -23.03
CA MET A 120 -13.35 7.02 -24.46
C MET A 120 -14.71 7.24 -25.10
N SER A 121 -14.79 8.17 -26.04
CA SER A 121 -16.05 8.54 -26.71
C SER A 121 -16.20 7.91 -28.10
N LEU A 122 -17.45 7.70 -28.51
CA LEU A 122 -17.81 7.36 -29.89
C LEU A 122 -17.82 8.60 -30.78
N ASP A 123 -17.64 8.42 -32.09
CA ASP A 123 -17.84 9.50 -33.05
C ASP A 123 -19.35 9.84 -33.23
N GLY A 124 -19.65 10.92 -33.95
CA GLY A 124 -21.03 11.35 -34.20
C GLY A 124 -21.90 10.36 -34.99
N ARG A 125 -21.35 9.22 -35.44
CA ARG A 125 -22.09 8.13 -36.08
C ARG A 125 -22.21 6.90 -35.17
N GLN A 126 -21.85 7.03 -33.89
CA GLN A 126 -21.81 5.95 -32.90
C GLN A 126 -20.79 4.86 -33.24
N ARG A 127 -19.63 5.26 -33.77
CA ARG A 127 -18.52 4.37 -34.09
C ARG A 127 -17.30 4.68 -33.23
N PHE A 128 -16.66 3.65 -32.70
CA PHE A 128 -15.45 3.78 -31.89
C PHE A 128 -14.19 4.01 -32.72
N ARG A 129 -14.17 3.46 -33.95
CA ARG A 129 -13.04 3.45 -34.89
C ARG A 129 -11.81 2.73 -34.34
N PRO A 130 -11.90 1.41 -34.12
CA PRO A 130 -10.87 0.66 -33.40
C PRO A 130 -9.48 0.76 -34.03
N LYS A 131 -9.41 0.80 -35.36
CA LYS A 131 -8.16 0.82 -36.13
C LYS A 131 -7.64 2.23 -36.42
N ASP A 132 -8.37 3.29 -36.06
CA ASP A 132 -7.88 4.66 -36.25
C ASP A 132 -6.65 4.88 -35.35
N GLN A 133 -5.63 5.51 -35.93
CA GLN A 133 -4.44 5.95 -35.21
C GLN A 133 -4.80 7.05 -34.22
N ILE A 134 -4.21 7.00 -33.02
CA ILE A 134 -4.40 7.99 -31.97
C ILE A 134 -3.17 8.90 -31.84
N SER A 135 -3.39 10.16 -31.48
CA SER A 135 -2.29 11.09 -31.20
C SER A 135 -1.64 10.78 -29.85
N LYS A 136 -0.36 11.14 -29.69
CA LYS A 136 0.35 11.03 -28.41
C LYS A 136 -0.35 11.81 -27.29
N GLU A 137 -0.77 13.04 -27.57
CA GLU A 137 -1.49 13.91 -26.63
C GLU A 137 -2.80 13.26 -26.15
N GLU A 138 -3.63 12.73 -27.07
CA GLU A 138 -4.90 12.10 -26.72
C GLU A 138 -4.68 10.81 -25.91
N ALA A 139 -3.73 9.95 -26.32
CA ALA A 139 -3.42 8.72 -25.60
C ALA A 139 -2.95 8.99 -24.17
N PHE A 140 -2.07 9.98 -23.97
CA PHE A 140 -1.60 10.38 -22.64
C PHE A 140 -2.68 11.06 -21.81
N GLY A 141 -3.62 11.77 -22.43
CA GLY A 141 -4.80 12.28 -21.74
C GLY A 141 -5.67 11.17 -21.13
N TYR A 142 -5.81 10.04 -21.81
CA TYR A 142 -6.49 8.86 -21.24
C TYR A 142 -5.64 8.16 -20.18
N LEU A 143 -4.33 8.02 -20.42
CA LEU A 143 -3.42 7.43 -19.44
C LEU A 143 -3.45 8.20 -18.11
N ALA A 144 -3.35 9.52 -18.14
CA ALA A 144 -3.37 10.35 -16.93
C ALA A 144 -4.67 10.15 -16.11
N GLN A 145 -5.83 10.06 -16.78
CA GLN A 145 -7.10 9.76 -16.10
C GLN A 145 -7.09 8.38 -15.46
N VAL A 146 -6.52 7.38 -16.14
CA VAL A 146 -6.44 6.01 -15.62
C VAL A 146 -5.45 5.89 -14.48
N ILE A 147 -4.30 6.55 -14.55
CA ILE A 147 -3.32 6.60 -13.46
C ILE A 147 -3.92 7.27 -12.23
N ASP A 148 -4.71 8.35 -12.40
CA ASP A 148 -5.45 8.95 -11.29
C ASP A 148 -6.44 7.96 -10.66
N ILE A 149 -7.19 7.21 -11.47
CA ILE A 149 -8.09 6.15 -10.98
C ILE A 149 -7.32 5.08 -10.21
N VAL A 150 -6.16 4.63 -10.70
CA VAL A 150 -5.33 3.63 -10.03
C VAL A 150 -4.81 4.17 -8.69
N ASN A 151 -4.28 5.38 -8.67
CA ASN A 151 -3.66 5.95 -7.48
C ASN A 151 -4.67 6.43 -6.44
N ASN A 152 -5.91 6.74 -6.84
CA ASN A 152 -6.94 7.29 -5.96
C ASN A 152 -8.21 6.44 -5.90
N ARG A 153 -8.07 5.11 -6.01
CA ARG A 153 -9.17 4.19 -5.68
C ARG A 153 -9.65 4.48 -4.27
N LYS A 154 -10.96 4.36 -4.05
CA LYS A 154 -11.58 4.55 -2.74
C LYS A 154 -12.39 3.33 -2.37
N PHE A 155 -12.09 2.76 -1.22
CA PHE A 155 -12.87 1.68 -0.61
C PHE A 155 -13.52 2.25 0.63
N THR A 156 -14.77 2.70 0.50
CA THR A 156 -15.49 3.37 1.60
C THR A 156 -16.11 2.39 2.58
N ASP A 157 -16.38 1.16 2.13
CA ASP A 157 -16.98 0.12 2.96
C ASP A 157 -15.93 -0.94 3.28
N THR A 158 -15.74 -1.20 4.59
CA THR A 158 -14.97 -2.36 5.05
C THR A 158 -15.77 -3.62 4.73
N GLN A 159 -15.19 -4.49 3.92
CA GLN A 159 -15.77 -5.77 3.57
C GLN A 159 -14.71 -6.84 3.78
N THR A 160 -15.08 -7.90 4.50
CA THR A 160 -14.23 -9.06 4.71
C THR A 160 -15.10 -10.29 4.48
N THR A 161 -14.84 -11.01 3.40
CA THR A 161 -15.42 -12.32 3.14
C THR A 161 -14.29 -13.32 3.03
N VAL A 162 -14.35 -14.39 3.82
CA VAL A 162 -13.38 -15.49 3.79
C VAL A 162 -14.18 -16.77 3.63
N GLN A 163 -13.84 -17.57 2.62
CA GLN A 163 -14.40 -18.88 2.36
C GLN A 163 -13.28 -19.91 2.51
N LEU A 164 -13.54 -20.93 3.33
CA LEU A 164 -12.64 -22.05 3.52
C LEU A 164 -12.95 -23.12 2.48
N LYS A 165 -11.96 -23.98 2.19
CA LYS A 165 -12.15 -25.15 1.33
C LYS A 165 -13.25 -26.07 1.89
N ASP A 166 -14.02 -26.69 1.01
CA ASP A 166 -15.18 -27.54 1.36
C ASP A 166 -14.87 -28.68 2.35
N ASP A 167 -13.62 -29.18 2.36
CA ASP A 167 -13.16 -30.26 3.22
C ASP A 167 -12.71 -29.80 4.62
N VAL A 168 -12.70 -28.49 4.87
CA VAL A 168 -12.26 -27.92 6.14
C VAL A 168 -13.42 -27.92 7.14
N GLN A 169 -13.26 -28.69 8.21
CA GLN A 169 -14.21 -28.75 9.31
C GLN A 169 -13.48 -28.54 10.64
N PHE A 170 -13.80 -27.46 11.34
CA PHE A 170 -13.27 -27.21 12.67
C PHE A 170 -14.02 -28.04 13.72
N ALA A 171 -13.28 -28.60 14.66
CA ALA A 171 -13.85 -29.18 15.87
C ALA A 171 -14.00 -28.07 16.92
N ASP A 172 -15.17 -28.04 17.56
CA ASP A 172 -15.45 -27.15 18.69
C ASP A 172 -14.92 -27.71 20.03
N ASP A 173 -14.48 -28.98 20.04
CA ASP A 173 -14.00 -29.64 21.25
C ASP A 173 -12.60 -29.13 21.63
N GLU A 174 -12.40 -28.80 22.92
CA GLU A 174 -11.08 -28.44 23.45
C GLU A 174 -10.32 -29.69 23.95
N PRO A 175 -9.02 -29.80 23.69
CA PRO A 175 -8.22 -30.92 24.20
C PRO A 175 -8.01 -30.82 25.72
N LYS A 176 -8.06 -31.97 26.41
CA LYS A 176 -7.73 -32.08 27.84
C LYS A 176 -6.23 -31.88 28.10
N GLN A 177 -5.41 -32.30 27.14
CA GLN A 177 -3.96 -32.18 27.17
C GLN A 177 -3.48 -31.94 25.75
N PHE A 178 -2.48 -31.09 25.61
CA PHE A 178 -1.84 -30.77 24.34
C PHE A 178 -0.32 -30.86 24.52
N ASP A 179 0.33 -31.57 23.61
CA ASP A 179 1.79 -31.69 23.52
C ASP A 179 2.21 -31.07 22.18
N GLU A 180 2.69 -29.83 22.24
CA GLU A 180 3.09 -29.06 21.07
C GLU A 180 4.34 -29.63 20.39
N GLU A 181 5.33 -30.09 21.16
CA GLU A 181 6.55 -30.69 20.63
C GLU A 181 6.27 -32.05 19.97
N GLY A 182 5.41 -32.85 20.60
CA GLY A 182 4.99 -34.14 20.06
C GLY A 182 3.91 -34.07 18.99
N LEU A 183 3.31 -32.89 18.76
CA LEU A 183 2.11 -32.69 17.93
C LEU A 183 1.00 -33.69 18.26
N THR A 184 0.67 -33.82 19.55
CA THR A 184 -0.43 -34.67 19.99
C THR A 184 -1.39 -33.94 20.91
N ALA A 185 -2.64 -34.39 20.90
CA ALA A 185 -3.67 -33.87 21.79
C ALA A 185 -4.57 -34.99 22.32
N LEU A 186 -5.05 -34.86 23.54
CA LEU A 186 -5.94 -35.84 24.17
C LEU A 186 -7.31 -35.23 24.37
N PHE A 187 -8.31 -35.75 23.65
CA PHE A 187 -9.71 -35.32 23.77
C PHE A 187 -10.52 -36.23 24.68
N ALA A 188 -11.69 -35.77 25.11
CA ALA A 188 -12.65 -36.60 25.82
C ALA A 188 -13.16 -37.76 24.96
N SER A 189 -13.53 -38.89 25.59
CA SER A 189 -14.00 -40.08 24.85
C SER A 189 -15.33 -39.86 24.11
N ASP A 190 -16.08 -38.84 24.49
CA ASP A 190 -17.34 -38.39 23.88
C ASP A 190 -17.16 -37.23 22.89
N SER A 191 -15.91 -36.80 22.63
CA SER A 191 -15.60 -35.80 21.61
C SER A 191 -15.96 -36.29 20.21
N PHE A 192 -16.36 -35.35 19.35
CA PHE A 192 -16.68 -35.63 17.95
C PHE A 192 -15.46 -35.57 17.03
N ILE A 193 -14.25 -35.43 17.58
CA ILE A 193 -12.99 -35.30 16.85
C ILE A 193 -12.73 -36.51 15.94
N ARG A 194 -12.33 -36.24 14.68
CA ARG A 194 -12.09 -37.25 13.65
C ARG A 194 -10.88 -36.88 12.80
N ASN A 195 -10.29 -37.87 12.14
CA ASN A 195 -9.26 -37.65 11.12
C ASN A 195 -9.78 -36.67 10.06
N GLY A 196 -8.94 -35.71 9.69
CA GLY A 196 -9.24 -34.64 8.74
C GLY A 196 -9.85 -33.39 9.35
N MET A 197 -10.32 -33.41 10.61
CA MET A 197 -10.81 -32.21 11.28
C MET A 197 -9.68 -31.26 11.67
N TYR A 198 -10.00 -29.98 11.80
CA TYR A 198 -9.09 -28.93 12.20
C TYR A 198 -9.38 -28.49 13.64
N ILE A 199 -8.35 -28.13 14.38
CA ILE A 199 -8.45 -27.59 15.74
C ILE A 199 -7.65 -26.30 15.85
N ALA A 200 -8.11 -25.39 16.69
CA ALA A 200 -7.37 -24.19 17.08
C ALA A 200 -6.89 -24.35 18.53
N TYR A 201 -5.62 -24.05 18.79
CA TYR A 201 -5.03 -24.12 20.12
C TYR A 201 -3.86 -23.12 20.22
N ASP A 202 -3.84 -22.29 21.28
CA ASP A 202 -2.81 -21.26 21.54
C ASP A 202 -2.38 -20.48 20.28
N ASP A 203 -3.37 -19.87 19.60
CA ASP A 203 -3.19 -19.06 18.38
C ASP A 203 -2.65 -19.79 17.14
N ALA A 204 -2.53 -21.12 17.20
CA ALA A 204 -2.15 -21.97 16.08
C ALA A 204 -3.27 -22.90 15.63
N TYR A 205 -3.18 -23.36 14.38
CA TYR A 205 -4.13 -24.27 13.76
C TYR A 205 -3.47 -25.59 13.42
N TYR A 206 -4.21 -26.68 13.65
CA TYR A 206 -3.72 -28.03 13.43
C TYR A 206 -4.75 -28.90 12.73
N ARG A 207 -4.29 -29.83 11.89
CA ARG A 207 -5.14 -30.88 11.29
C ARG A 207 -4.93 -32.19 12.02
N VAL A 208 -6.03 -32.87 12.34
CA VAL A 208 -6.00 -34.21 12.94
C VAL A 208 -5.67 -35.24 11.87
N VAL A 209 -4.49 -35.83 11.98
CA VAL A 209 -4.00 -36.87 11.06
C VAL A 209 -4.52 -38.25 11.47
N ASN A 210 -4.57 -38.51 12.78
CA ASN A 210 -4.96 -39.82 13.31
C ASN A 210 -5.65 -39.69 14.67
N CYS A 211 -6.59 -40.59 14.97
CA CYS A 211 -7.28 -40.72 16.26
C CYS A 211 -7.12 -42.14 16.82
N GLU A 212 -6.58 -42.26 18.03
CA GLU A 212 -6.45 -43.49 18.79
C GLU A 212 -7.36 -43.48 20.02
N TYR A 213 -8.26 -44.46 20.11
CA TYR A 213 -9.23 -44.55 21.20
C TYR A 213 -8.65 -45.32 22.38
N THR A 214 -8.51 -44.64 23.52
CA THR A 214 -7.94 -45.19 24.75
C THR A 214 -8.93 -45.12 25.91
N ASN A 215 -8.61 -45.77 27.03
CA ASN A 215 -9.41 -45.67 28.26
C ASN A 215 -9.40 -44.25 28.88
N GLN A 216 -8.46 -43.39 28.46
CA GLN A 216 -8.30 -42.03 28.99
C GLN A 216 -8.98 -40.97 28.11
N GLY A 217 -9.31 -41.30 26.86
CA GLY A 217 -9.79 -40.35 25.86
C GLY A 217 -9.43 -40.76 24.44
N ILE A 218 -9.56 -39.82 23.52
CA ILE A 218 -9.13 -39.96 22.13
C ILE A 218 -7.79 -39.25 21.98
N LEU A 219 -6.71 -40.01 21.81
CA LEU A 219 -5.38 -39.48 21.56
C LEU A 219 -5.26 -39.19 20.07
N THR A 220 -4.95 -37.95 19.69
CA THR A 220 -4.84 -37.52 18.30
C THR A 220 -3.41 -37.17 17.94
N THR A 221 -2.98 -37.54 16.74
CA THR A 221 -1.76 -37.02 16.10
C THR A 221 -2.14 -35.85 15.21
N LEU A 222 -1.36 -34.79 15.28
CA LEU A 222 -1.63 -33.51 14.63
C LEU A 222 -0.53 -33.18 13.61
N GLU A 223 -0.87 -32.31 12.68
CA GLU A 223 0.08 -31.55 11.88
C GLU A 223 -0.26 -30.07 11.99
N GLN A 224 0.75 -29.20 11.99
CA GLN A 224 0.54 -27.76 11.99
C GLN A 224 0.08 -27.29 10.60
N VAL A 225 -0.89 -26.38 10.57
CA VAL A 225 -1.52 -25.87 9.35
C VAL A 225 -1.34 -24.36 9.27
N ASN A 226 -0.94 -23.86 8.10
CA ASN A 226 -1.03 -22.44 7.80
C ASN A 226 -2.45 -22.12 7.31
N MET A 227 -3.10 -21.12 7.90
CA MET A 227 -4.48 -20.76 7.53
C MET A 227 -4.61 -20.33 6.06
N GLU A 228 -3.54 -19.81 5.47
CA GLU A 228 -3.48 -19.45 4.05
C GLU A 228 -3.76 -20.65 3.13
N ASP A 229 -3.41 -21.87 3.57
CA ASP A 229 -3.58 -23.10 2.79
C ASP A 229 -5.01 -23.65 2.85
N VAL A 230 -5.80 -23.28 3.85
CA VAL A 230 -7.19 -23.75 4.04
C VAL A 230 -8.22 -22.73 3.54
N ILE A 231 -7.82 -21.48 3.35
CA ILE A 231 -8.68 -20.46 2.74
C ILE A 231 -8.72 -20.70 1.23
N GLU A 232 -9.91 -20.95 0.71
CA GLU A 232 -10.15 -21.09 -0.72
C GLU A 232 -10.21 -19.70 -1.38
N GLN A 233 -11.09 -18.85 -0.85
CA GLN A 233 -11.34 -17.52 -1.40
C GLN A 233 -11.34 -16.48 -0.28
N PHE A 234 -10.80 -15.30 -0.57
CA PHE A 234 -11.10 -14.13 0.25
C PHE A 234 -11.29 -12.88 -0.61
N ASP A 235 -12.14 -11.97 -0.12
CA ASP A 235 -12.22 -10.59 -0.60
C ASP A 235 -12.21 -9.70 0.63
N ILE A 236 -11.14 -8.91 0.75
CA ILE A 236 -10.91 -8.03 1.87
C ILE A 236 -10.64 -6.64 1.31
N GLN A 237 -11.42 -5.66 1.75
CA GLN A 237 -11.20 -4.26 1.43
C GLN A 237 -11.53 -3.37 2.62
N GLY A 238 -10.90 -2.21 2.65
CA GLY A 238 -11.20 -1.19 3.65
C GLY A 238 -10.27 0.01 3.55
N GLY A 239 -10.53 0.95 4.46
CA GLY A 239 -9.65 2.07 4.71
C GLY A 239 -9.63 2.37 6.21
N THR A 240 -8.44 2.65 6.74
CA THR A 240 -8.27 3.00 8.15
C THR A 240 -7.19 4.04 8.33
N ASP A 241 -7.41 4.94 9.28
CA ASP A 241 -6.33 5.74 9.84
C ASP A 241 -5.52 4.86 10.79
N LEU A 242 -4.19 4.91 10.68
CA LEU A 242 -3.33 4.20 11.61
C LEU A 242 -3.10 5.02 12.86
N GLU A 243 -3.29 4.38 14.01
CA GLU A 243 -3.03 5.00 15.30
C GLU A 243 -1.61 4.67 15.81
N PHE A 244 -0.75 5.68 15.95
CA PHE A 244 0.65 5.46 16.34
C PHE A 244 0.84 5.17 17.84
N ASN A 245 -0.16 5.47 18.68
CA ASN A 245 -0.15 5.12 20.11
C ASN A 245 -0.07 3.59 20.37
N HIS A 246 -0.42 2.76 19.38
CA HIS A 246 -0.31 1.30 19.41
C HIS A 246 0.91 0.77 18.66
N ALA A 247 1.75 1.65 18.10
CA ALA A 247 2.91 1.25 17.33
C ALA A 247 4.03 0.68 18.20
N LYS A 248 4.65 -0.41 17.74
CA LYS A 248 5.90 -0.90 18.29
C LYS A 248 7.03 0.02 17.85
N ILE A 249 7.78 0.57 18.81
CA ILE A 249 8.93 1.44 18.53
C ILE A 249 10.19 0.75 19.02
N VAL A 250 11.20 0.70 18.16
CA VAL A 250 12.55 0.23 18.49
C VAL A 250 13.54 1.38 18.33
N ASP A 251 14.58 1.39 19.16
CA ASP A 251 15.69 2.33 19.02
C ASP A 251 16.60 1.93 17.84
N GLY A 252 17.55 2.80 17.49
CA GLY A 252 18.54 2.54 16.44
C GLY A 252 19.50 1.37 16.72
N ASN A 253 19.43 0.75 17.90
CA ASN A 253 20.17 -0.45 18.29
C ASN A 253 19.28 -1.71 18.34
N GLY A 254 18.00 -1.58 17.96
CA GLY A 254 17.03 -2.68 17.97
C GLY A 254 16.40 -2.96 19.34
N ASN A 255 16.67 -2.16 20.37
CA ASN A 255 16.01 -2.31 21.66
C ASN A 255 14.59 -1.77 21.60
N LEU A 256 13.68 -2.45 22.29
CA LEU A 256 12.28 -2.06 22.34
C LEU A 256 12.11 -0.80 23.22
N VAL A 257 11.61 0.27 22.61
CA VAL A 257 11.28 1.54 23.26
C VAL A 257 9.81 1.56 23.67
N GLN A 258 8.95 0.94 22.88
CA GLN A 258 7.52 0.78 23.14
C GLN A 258 7.00 -0.54 22.58
N GLU A 259 6.18 -1.25 23.36
CA GLU A 259 5.46 -2.44 22.90
C GLU A 259 4.27 -2.02 22.03
N GLY A 260 4.09 -2.73 20.92
CA GLY A 260 2.87 -2.59 20.13
C GLY A 260 1.75 -3.42 20.74
N THR A 261 0.50 -2.99 20.58
CA THR A 261 -0.66 -3.81 20.98
C THR A 261 -1.26 -4.44 19.74
N GLU A 262 -1.24 -5.78 19.66
CA GLU A 262 -1.68 -6.51 18.46
C GLU A 262 -3.20 -6.77 18.40
N GLN A 263 -3.96 -6.46 19.45
CA GLN A 263 -5.40 -6.79 19.52
C GLN A 263 -6.30 -5.54 19.49
N SER A 264 -7.02 -5.39 18.38
CA SER A 264 -8.21 -4.54 18.27
C SER A 264 -9.45 -5.35 18.66
N HIS A 265 -9.89 -5.25 19.92
CA HIS A 265 -11.29 -4.99 20.29
C HIS A 265 -11.50 -5.00 21.81
N SER A 266 -12.19 -3.95 22.26
CA SER A 266 -12.75 -3.72 23.61
C SER A 266 -11.77 -3.73 24.79
N LEU A 267 -11.47 -2.51 25.30
CA LEU A 267 -11.00 -2.17 26.67
C LEU A 267 -9.63 -1.47 26.80
N SER A 268 -9.09 -0.82 25.77
CA SER A 268 -8.00 0.16 25.95
C SER A 268 -8.50 1.62 26.04
N LEU A 269 -9.60 1.87 26.74
CA LEU A 269 -10.19 3.22 26.85
C LEU A 269 -9.58 4.10 27.96
N MET A 270 -8.52 3.66 28.67
CA MET A 270 -7.99 4.45 29.80
C MET A 270 -6.46 4.54 29.95
N SER A 271 -5.66 4.16 28.95
CA SER A 271 -4.25 4.55 28.95
C SER A 271 -3.72 4.75 27.53
N THR A 272 -4.13 5.84 26.88
CA THR A 272 -3.37 6.39 25.76
C THR A 272 -2.06 6.96 26.32
N SER A 273 -1.04 6.11 26.48
CA SER A 273 0.30 6.61 26.75
C SER A 273 0.77 7.37 25.51
N LEU A 274 0.78 8.70 25.60
CA LEU A 274 1.44 9.53 24.60
C LEU A 274 2.89 9.06 24.53
N ILE A 275 3.34 8.71 23.34
CA ILE A 275 4.73 8.35 23.10
C ILE A 275 5.52 9.62 23.38
N ASN A 276 6.39 9.59 24.38
CA ASN A 276 7.25 10.72 24.71
C ASN A 276 8.54 10.18 25.33
N HIS A 277 9.45 9.74 24.47
CA HIS A 277 10.73 9.21 24.88
C HIS A 277 11.82 10.21 24.57
N THR A 278 12.67 10.47 25.55
CA THR A 278 13.89 11.24 25.36
C THR A 278 15.06 10.40 25.84
N PHE A 279 16.09 10.28 25.00
CA PHE A 279 17.33 9.59 25.34
C PHE A 279 18.52 10.29 24.69
N GLU A 280 19.73 9.94 25.11
CA GLU A 280 20.96 10.53 24.58
C GLU A 280 21.87 9.47 23.96
N ILE A 281 22.41 9.75 22.77
CA ILE A 281 23.41 8.93 22.10
C ILE A 281 24.57 9.84 21.68
N ASN A 282 25.79 9.57 22.15
CA ASN A 282 27.00 10.28 21.75
C ASN A 282 26.90 11.83 21.86
N GLY A 283 26.20 12.31 22.90
CA GLY A 283 25.96 13.73 23.16
C GLY A 283 24.95 14.39 22.23
N PHE A 284 24.18 13.61 21.46
CA PHE A 284 22.95 14.05 20.81
C PHE A 284 21.78 13.66 21.70
N ARG A 285 20.86 14.60 21.92
CA ARG A 285 19.55 14.36 22.52
C ARG A 285 18.60 13.95 21.41
N ILE A 286 17.96 12.80 21.59
CA ILE A 286 16.91 12.29 20.71
C ILE A 286 15.60 12.36 21.46
N GLU A 287 14.58 12.92 20.82
CA GLU A 287 13.21 13.00 21.31
C GLU A 287 12.27 12.34 20.30
N LEU A 288 11.50 11.36 20.76
CA LEU A 288 10.46 10.69 20.00
C LEU A 288 9.12 11.01 20.65
N LYS A 289 8.24 11.65 19.88
CA LYS A 289 6.88 12.00 20.29
C LYS A 289 5.89 11.35 19.36
N GLY A 290 4.81 10.81 19.89
CA GLY A 290 3.78 10.15 19.12
C GLY A 290 2.43 10.43 19.72
N THR A 291 1.50 10.81 18.86
CA THR A 291 0.08 10.98 19.18
C THR A 291 -0.70 9.85 18.50
N THR A 292 -2.03 9.89 18.58
CA THR A 292 -2.86 8.98 17.79
C THR A 292 -2.55 9.11 16.29
N SER A 293 -2.44 10.33 15.75
CA SER A 293 -2.35 10.54 14.30
C SER A 293 -0.98 11.03 13.82
N SER A 294 0.02 11.13 14.69
CA SER A 294 1.35 11.61 14.31
C SER A 294 2.49 10.94 15.03
N LEU A 295 3.64 10.87 14.34
CA LEU A 295 4.93 10.45 14.87
C LEU A 295 5.97 11.52 14.55
N HIS A 296 6.62 12.04 15.57
CA HIS A 296 7.63 13.09 15.50
C HIS A 296 8.94 12.61 16.11
N ALA A 297 10.03 12.83 15.39
CA ALA A 297 11.38 12.56 15.85
C ALA A 297 12.22 13.83 15.76
N GLU A 298 12.93 14.16 16.82
CA GLU A 298 13.90 15.25 16.88
C GLU A 298 15.24 14.73 17.37
N VAL A 299 16.31 15.10 16.68
CA VAL A 299 17.69 14.89 17.12
C VAL A 299 18.34 16.26 17.26
N SER A 300 18.89 16.57 18.42
CA SER A 300 19.54 17.85 18.68
C SER A 300 20.84 17.71 19.47
N LYS A 301 21.76 18.66 19.28
CA LYS A 301 23.02 18.74 20.02
C LYS A 301 23.39 20.18 20.31
N GLN A 302 23.57 20.47 21.59
CA GLN A 302 24.14 21.72 22.05
C GLN A 302 25.62 21.76 21.63
N LEU A 303 26.02 22.82 20.92
CA LEU A 303 27.39 23.10 20.54
C LEU A 303 28.02 24.08 21.53
N GLN A 304 29.35 24.18 21.48
CA GLN A 304 30.08 25.21 22.21
C GLN A 304 29.60 26.61 21.77
N VAL A 305 29.60 27.57 22.71
CA VAL A 305 29.18 28.96 22.44
C VAL A 305 27.68 29.09 22.09
N GLY A 306 26.84 28.17 22.59
CA GLY A 306 25.37 28.29 22.55
C GLY A 306 24.73 28.00 21.19
N GLY A 307 25.47 27.40 20.25
CA GLY A 307 24.90 26.84 19.03
C GLY A 307 24.03 25.62 19.32
N LEU A 308 22.99 25.39 18.51
CA LEU A 308 22.15 24.20 18.53
C LEU A 308 22.08 23.61 17.13
N LEU A 309 22.63 22.43 16.95
CA LEU A 309 22.39 21.61 15.77
C LEU A 309 21.11 20.80 16.01
N TYR A 310 20.19 20.78 15.05
CA TYR A 310 18.97 20.00 15.16
C TYR A 310 18.50 19.46 13.81
N ALA A 311 17.79 18.34 13.85
CA ALA A 311 17.04 17.75 12.76
C ALA A 311 15.73 17.24 13.34
N ASN A 312 14.60 17.63 12.74
CA ASN A 312 13.29 17.13 13.10
C ASN A 312 12.58 16.56 11.87
N ALA A 313 11.86 15.46 12.08
CA ALA A 313 11.02 14.82 11.09
C ALA A 313 9.67 14.49 11.73
N ALA A 314 8.58 14.69 11.01
CA ALA A 314 7.25 14.27 11.42
C ALA A 314 6.56 13.50 10.30
N LEU A 315 5.76 12.51 10.69
CA LEU A 315 4.81 11.78 9.87
C LEU A 315 3.42 12.00 10.49
N ASP A 316 2.50 12.55 9.71
CA ASP A 316 1.16 12.93 10.16
C ASP A 316 0.09 12.31 9.26
N ASN A 317 -1.03 11.93 9.88
CA ASN A 317 -2.27 11.51 9.21
C ASN A 317 -2.06 10.34 8.22
N LEU A 318 -1.42 9.26 8.69
CA LEU A 318 -1.23 8.06 7.89
C LEU A 318 -2.57 7.32 7.71
N HIS A 319 -3.13 7.44 6.51
CA HIS A 319 -4.36 6.78 6.08
C HIS A 319 -4.02 5.66 5.11
N ILE A 320 -4.47 4.44 5.40
CA ILE A 320 -4.26 3.28 4.56
C ILE A 320 -5.57 2.89 3.88
N GLN A 321 -5.49 2.61 2.58
CA GLN A 321 -6.57 1.95 1.83
C GLN A 321 -6.04 0.67 1.21
N TYR A 322 -6.82 -0.40 1.30
CA TYR A 322 -6.41 -1.71 0.82
C TYR A 322 -7.58 -2.46 0.18
N LYS A 323 -7.26 -3.29 -0.81
CA LYS A 323 -8.16 -4.32 -1.34
C LYS A 323 -7.34 -5.48 -1.85
N TRP A 324 -7.59 -6.66 -1.30
CA TRP A 324 -7.02 -7.91 -1.77
C TRP A 324 -8.14 -8.89 -2.10
N ASP A 325 -8.01 -9.54 -3.25
CA ASP A 325 -8.79 -10.73 -3.57
C ASP A 325 -7.85 -11.91 -3.80
N LYS A 326 -8.29 -13.07 -3.34
CA LYS A 326 -7.71 -14.36 -3.66
C LYS A 326 -8.83 -15.27 -4.12
N ASP A 327 -8.55 -15.99 -5.21
CA ASP A 327 -9.38 -17.07 -5.71
C ASP A 327 -8.48 -18.28 -5.97
N GLU A 328 -8.89 -19.43 -5.44
CA GLU A 328 -8.06 -20.62 -5.32
C GLU A 328 -6.67 -20.27 -4.75
N ASP A 329 -5.58 -20.74 -5.34
CA ASP A 329 -4.22 -20.51 -4.83
C ASP A 329 -3.56 -19.21 -5.36
N ARG A 330 -4.34 -18.31 -5.99
CA ARG A 330 -3.79 -17.09 -6.63
C ARG A 330 -4.47 -15.82 -6.13
N ILE A 331 -3.65 -14.84 -5.73
CA ILE A 331 -4.09 -13.46 -5.54
C ILE A 331 -4.42 -12.89 -6.92
N GLN A 332 -5.70 -12.63 -7.20
CA GLN A 332 -6.09 -12.04 -8.50
C GLN A 332 -5.93 -10.53 -8.48
N TYR A 333 -6.09 -9.91 -7.30
CA TYR A 333 -6.03 -8.48 -7.17
C TYR A 333 -5.39 -8.05 -5.84
N GLY A 334 -4.43 -7.12 -5.93
CA GLY A 334 -3.76 -6.54 -4.77
C GLY A 334 -3.67 -5.03 -4.89
N TYR A 335 -4.18 -4.31 -3.90
CA TYR A 335 -4.07 -2.86 -3.77
C TYR A 335 -3.73 -2.45 -2.36
N LEU A 336 -2.76 -1.53 -2.24
CA LEU A 336 -2.41 -0.85 -1.01
C LEU A 336 -2.03 0.58 -1.34
N LYS A 337 -2.64 1.54 -0.65
CA LYS A 337 -2.30 2.95 -0.71
C LYS A 337 -2.09 3.48 0.70
N ALA A 338 -1.02 4.24 0.89
CA ALA A 338 -0.76 4.99 2.11
C ALA A 338 -0.71 6.48 1.77
N ASP A 339 -1.69 7.24 2.26
CA ASP A 339 -1.70 8.69 2.21
C ASP A 339 -1.15 9.22 3.55
N PHE A 340 -0.18 10.12 3.50
CA PHE A 340 0.40 10.73 4.71
C PHE A 340 1.02 12.09 4.39
N THR A 341 1.25 12.88 5.43
CA THR A 341 1.99 14.14 5.35
C THR A 341 3.31 14.00 6.08
N THR A 342 4.41 14.46 5.49
CA THR A 342 5.70 14.56 6.19
C THR A 342 6.13 16.01 6.33
N SER A 343 6.85 16.29 7.41
CA SER A 343 7.60 17.55 7.56
C SER A 343 9.01 17.25 8.02
N GLU A 344 9.99 17.91 7.39
CA GLU A 344 11.40 17.76 7.73
C GLU A 344 12.02 19.15 7.87
N ASN A 345 12.81 19.34 8.92
CA ASN A 345 13.57 20.57 9.10
C ASN A 345 14.92 20.25 9.76
N ILE A 346 16.00 20.71 9.14
CA ILE A 346 17.37 20.48 9.57
C ILE A 346 18.06 21.82 9.63
N GLY A 347 18.72 22.13 10.75
CA GLY A 347 19.31 23.44 10.92
C GLY A 347 20.36 23.55 12.01
N LEU A 348 21.08 24.67 11.94
CA LEU A 348 21.99 25.16 12.96
C LEU A 348 21.47 26.51 13.47
N ARG A 349 21.16 26.60 14.76
CA ARG A 349 20.77 27.86 15.41
C ARG A 349 21.95 28.37 16.24
N ASN A 350 22.52 29.52 15.89
CA ASN A 350 23.57 30.16 16.69
C ASN A 350 22.94 31.13 17.71
N GLY A 351 23.07 30.85 19.01
CA GLY A 351 22.71 31.79 20.08
C GLY A 351 23.92 32.13 20.93
N MET A 352 24.41 33.37 20.88
CA MET A 352 25.45 33.82 21.83
C MET A 352 24.80 34.09 23.19
N TYR A 353 25.03 33.21 24.16
CA TYR A 353 24.66 33.44 25.55
C TYR A 353 25.89 33.92 26.32
N LYS A 354 25.78 35.08 26.99
CA LYS A 354 26.82 35.62 27.87
C LYS A 354 26.39 35.33 29.30
N GLU A 355 27.14 34.49 30.01
CA GLU A 355 26.96 34.34 31.46
C GLU A 355 27.38 35.64 32.14
N LEU A 356 26.40 36.36 32.71
CA LEU A 356 26.63 37.57 33.48
C LEU A 356 26.34 37.27 34.95
N TYR A 357 27.23 37.70 35.83
CA TYR A 357 27.09 37.54 37.27
C TYR A 357 26.40 38.79 37.84
N GLY A 358 25.38 38.58 38.68
CA GLY A 358 24.67 39.66 39.35
C GLY A 358 25.23 39.97 40.73
N ASP A 359 25.84 41.15 40.92
CA ASP A 359 26.21 41.64 42.25
C ASP A 359 25.03 42.40 42.88
N PHE A 360 24.28 41.69 43.73
CA PHE A 360 23.10 42.23 44.41
C PHE A 360 23.44 43.14 45.60
N SER A 361 24.71 43.25 46.01
CA SER A 361 25.12 44.06 47.17
C SER A 361 24.98 45.57 46.92
N LYS A 362 24.87 45.98 45.65
CA LYS A 362 24.80 47.39 45.23
C LYS A 362 23.37 47.90 45.02
N LEU A 363 22.35 47.08 45.26
CA LEU A 363 20.94 47.45 45.08
C LEU A 363 20.52 48.57 46.04
N ASN A 364 20.12 49.72 45.49
CA ASN A 364 19.53 50.81 46.25
C ASN A 364 18.00 50.84 46.05
N PRO A 365 17.19 50.60 47.10
CA PRO A 365 15.72 50.58 46.99
C PRO A 365 15.10 51.89 46.52
N LYS A 366 15.77 53.03 46.74
CA LYS A 366 15.26 54.36 46.34
C LYS A 366 15.50 54.68 44.86
N ASP A 367 16.35 53.91 44.18
CA ASP A 367 16.67 54.08 42.76
C ASP A 367 16.80 52.73 42.05
N PHE A 368 15.83 51.85 42.34
CA PHE A 368 15.87 50.44 41.99
C PHE A 368 16.01 50.18 40.49
N ILE A 369 15.27 50.92 39.65
CA ILE A 369 15.27 50.73 38.19
C ILE A 369 16.65 51.02 37.58
N SER A 370 17.32 52.10 38.01
CA SER A 370 18.66 52.46 37.52
C SER A 370 19.73 51.48 37.99
N THR A 371 19.56 50.95 39.22
CA THR A 371 20.51 50.04 39.83
C THR A 371 20.41 48.65 39.21
N VAL A 372 19.20 48.17 38.89
CA VAL A 372 18.93 46.86 38.26
C VAL A 372 19.57 46.73 36.88
N GLN A 373 19.59 47.81 36.09
CA GLN A 373 20.20 47.80 34.77
C GLN A 373 21.72 47.57 34.80
N ASN A 374 22.39 47.88 35.91
CA ASN A 374 23.84 47.76 36.07
C ASN A 374 24.27 46.53 36.91
N ILE A 375 23.34 45.62 37.24
CA ILE A 375 23.62 44.44 38.10
C ILE A 375 24.49 43.41 37.38
N PHE A 376 24.30 43.25 36.07
CA PHE A 376 24.93 42.20 35.29
C PHE A 376 26.36 42.59 34.90
N GLN A 377 27.34 41.95 35.55
CA GLN A 377 28.76 42.18 35.29
C GLN A 377 29.40 40.94 34.64
N THR A 378 30.38 41.18 33.77
CA THR A 378 31.30 40.13 33.29
C THR A 378 32.26 39.75 34.41
N LYS A 379 32.47 38.45 34.61
CA LYS A 379 33.41 37.90 35.60
C LYS A 379 34.82 38.48 35.34
N GLN A 380 35.39 39.21 36.29
CA GLN A 380 36.82 39.56 36.29
C GLN A 380 37.57 38.42 36.97
N GLU A 381 38.66 37.94 36.36
CA GLU A 381 39.56 36.93 36.95
C GLU A 381 40.24 37.42 38.23
#